data_AF-A0A1P8UJ13-F1
#
_entry.id   AF-A0A1P8UJ13-F1
#
_cell.length_a   1.000
_cell.length_b   1.000
_cell.length_c   1.000
_cell.angle_alpha   90.00
_cell.angle_beta   90.00
_cell.angle_gamma   90.00
#
_symmetry.space_group_name_H-M   'P 1'
#
loop_
_entity.id
_entity.type
_entity.pdbx_description
1 polymer ?
#
loop_
_entity_poly.entity_id
_entity_poly.type
_entity_poly.pdbx_seq_one_letter_code
_entity_poly.pdbx_strand_id
1 'polypeptide(L)'
;MRTIIHIGLHKTASTYLQRHIFPLLDPQQLAYNPHSVFYFINSIFTLDIKDEARIEAARVCVHDYRAANPEKVLFISSEAISQLSFVQNYAEHLHILKTIFGDAEILLFLREQTAWLESCYKESIKHHFYQDIADFLNYDGRDFRTSDCRLNALSFLNMDVHKADWAALIESARALFPSTHVFFFEDFRTDALAETNKVLRILGQTPLERIPDAVSNPGLSASSIRALIGYHRILRALGLKKKTYLDKYTWERTQILRHDYFWSPAKPPKLRRALRSLYREPMRLLRRVSIYALLKSLDRQFPKRRQRLLLPPQMKQAIINLHADSNRRLPGLVGRQTPAAYGGAKHPPAVTKAD
;
A
#
# COMPACT_ATOMS: atom_id res chain seq x y z
N MET A 1 12.69 -13.83 -21.02
CA MET A 1 11.70 -12.79 -20.67
C MET A 1 12.14 -12.05 -19.40
N ARG A 2 12.43 -10.75 -19.51
CA ARG A 2 12.77 -9.90 -18.35
C ARG A 2 11.55 -9.73 -17.44
N THR A 3 11.72 -9.75 -16.13
CA THR A 3 10.61 -9.57 -15.16
C THR A 3 10.90 -8.42 -14.21
N ILE A 4 9.92 -7.54 -14.04
CA ILE A 4 10.00 -6.39 -13.15
C ILE A 4 8.79 -6.42 -12.22
N ILE A 5 9.05 -6.25 -10.92
CA ILE A 5 8.03 -6.27 -9.88
C ILE A 5 8.04 -4.91 -9.19
N HIS A 6 6.93 -4.19 -9.31
CA HIS A 6 6.71 -2.96 -8.56
C HIS A 6 6.12 -3.27 -7.19
N ILE A 7 6.94 -3.05 -6.17
CA ILE A 7 6.60 -3.15 -4.76
C ILE A 7 6.44 -1.73 -4.23
N GLY A 8 5.22 -1.22 -4.29
CA GLY A 8 4.89 0.05 -3.66
C GLY A 8 4.28 -0.17 -2.29
N LEU A 9 4.85 0.42 -1.24
CA LEU A 9 4.15 0.54 0.04
C LEU A 9 2.80 1.22 -0.22
N HIS A 10 1.78 0.92 0.59
CA HIS A 10 0.54 1.68 0.48
C HIS A 10 0.84 3.18 0.65
N LYS A 11 0.18 4.02 -0.16
CA LYS A 11 0.30 5.49 -0.09
C LYS A 11 1.63 6.09 -0.59
N THR A 12 2.31 5.42 -1.53
CA THR A 12 3.52 5.92 -2.21
C THR A 12 3.29 6.20 -3.70
N ALA A 13 2.17 6.82 -4.06
CA ALA A 13 1.71 7.06 -5.45
C ALA A 13 1.41 5.79 -6.29
N SER A 14 1.53 4.59 -5.73
CA SER A 14 1.24 3.31 -6.40
C SER A 14 -0.12 3.30 -7.13
N THR A 15 -1.20 3.73 -6.46
CA THR A 15 -2.53 3.84 -7.07
C THR A 15 -2.54 4.79 -8.27
N TYR A 16 -1.80 5.91 -8.23
CA TYR A 16 -1.74 6.86 -9.34
C TYR A 16 -1.03 6.21 -10.53
N LEU A 17 0.16 5.65 -10.31
CA LEU A 17 0.93 4.95 -11.33
C LEU A 17 0.10 3.82 -11.97
N GLN A 18 -0.53 2.97 -11.17
CA GLN A 18 -1.32 1.83 -11.63
C GLN A 18 -2.57 2.23 -12.43
N ARG A 19 -3.18 3.39 -12.17
CA ARG A 19 -4.41 3.83 -12.82
C ARG A 19 -4.20 4.76 -14.00
N HIS A 20 -3.13 5.54 -13.98
CA HIS A 20 -2.93 6.64 -14.92
C HIS A 20 -1.69 6.48 -15.79
N ILE A 21 -0.67 5.74 -15.35
CA ILE A 21 0.60 5.59 -16.07
C ILE A 21 0.74 4.20 -16.66
N PHE A 22 0.67 3.14 -15.84
CA PHE A 22 0.89 1.77 -16.30
C PHE A 22 -0.10 1.27 -17.36
N PRO A 23 -1.36 1.75 -17.42
CA PRO A 23 -2.25 1.42 -18.53
C PRO A 23 -1.82 2.02 -19.89
N LEU A 24 -0.88 2.96 -19.92
CA LEU A 24 -0.37 3.61 -21.12
C LEU A 24 0.90 2.94 -21.68
N LEU A 25 1.41 1.88 -21.03
CA LEU A 25 2.62 1.17 -21.49
C LEU A 25 2.32 0.41 -22.78
N ASP A 26 3.31 0.28 -23.65
CA ASP A 26 3.17 -0.42 -24.93
C ASP A 26 2.94 -1.93 -24.71
N PRO A 27 1.74 -2.46 -25.04
CA PRO A 27 1.40 -3.87 -24.81
C PRO A 27 2.16 -4.83 -25.76
N GLN A 28 2.81 -4.31 -26.80
CA GLN A 28 3.67 -5.11 -27.69
C GLN A 28 5.00 -5.44 -27.02
N GLN A 29 5.52 -4.53 -26.20
CA GLN A 29 6.82 -4.68 -25.53
C GLN A 29 6.69 -5.23 -24.10
N LEU A 30 5.57 -4.94 -23.43
CA LEU A 30 5.42 -5.20 -22.01
C LEU A 30 4.03 -5.76 -21.67
N ALA A 31 4.02 -6.84 -20.89
CA ALA A 31 2.82 -7.44 -20.32
C ALA A 31 2.58 -6.93 -18.90
N TYR A 32 1.64 -6.00 -18.76
CA TYR A 32 1.28 -5.40 -17.47
C TYR A 32 0.17 -6.20 -16.77
N ASN A 33 0.48 -6.79 -15.61
CA ASN A 33 -0.45 -7.57 -14.77
C ASN A 33 -1.33 -8.56 -15.58
N PRO A 34 -0.74 -9.48 -16.37
CA PRO A 34 -1.52 -10.44 -17.13
C PRO A 34 -2.41 -11.26 -16.20
N HIS A 35 -3.69 -11.37 -16.54
CA HIS A 35 -4.73 -11.89 -15.65
C HIS A 35 -4.42 -13.29 -15.09
N SER A 36 -3.85 -14.18 -15.93
CA SER A 36 -3.46 -15.55 -15.54
C SER A 36 -2.47 -15.55 -14.37
N VAL A 37 -1.41 -14.75 -14.47
CA VAL A 37 -0.38 -14.63 -13.43
C VAL A 37 -0.92 -13.84 -12.23
N PHE A 38 -1.56 -12.69 -12.49
CA PHE A 38 -1.98 -11.76 -11.45
C PHE A 38 -3.03 -12.36 -10.50
N TYR A 39 -3.85 -13.29 -10.99
CA TYR A 39 -4.80 -14.04 -10.16
C TYR A 39 -4.11 -14.74 -8.98
N PHE A 40 -2.99 -15.44 -9.24
CA PHE A 40 -2.24 -16.14 -8.21
C PHE A 40 -1.61 -15.18 -7.21
N ILE A 41 -0.96 -14.13 -7.71
CA ILE A 41 -0.35 -13.08 -6.90
C ILE A 41 -1.38 -12.47 -5.96
N ASN A 42 -2.56 -12.12 -6.45
CA ASN A 42 -3.62 -11.58 -5.62
C ASN A 42 -4.10 -12.60 -4.57
N SER A 43 -4.21 -13.89 -4.91
CA SER A 43 -4.61 -14.90 -3.92
C SER A 43 -3.57 -15.11 -2.82
N ILE A 44 -2.28 -15.10 -3.15
CA ILE A 44 -1.20 -15.31 -2.19
C ILE A 44 -1.04 -14.09 -1.28
N PHE A 45 -0.88 -12.91 -1.87
CA PHE A 45 -0.48 -11.71 -1.13
C PHE A 45 -1.66 -10.89 -0.56
N THR A 46 -2.82 -10.89 -1.23
CA THR A 46 -3.99 -10.13 -0.74
C THR A 46 -4.85 -10.93 0.22
N LEU A 47 -4.87 -12.26 0.10
CA LEU A 47 -5.72 -13.16 0.91
C LEU A 47 -4.94 -14.08 1.83
N ASP A 48 -3.60 -13.95 1.84
CA ASP A 48 -2.71 -14.69 2.73
C ASP A 48 -2.91 -16.21 2.59
N ILE A 49 -2.95 -16.66 1.34
CA ILE A 49 -3.05 -18.08 0.96
C ILE A 49 -1.67 -18.51 0.46
N LYS A 50 -0.79 -18.82 1.41
CA LYS A 50 0.64 -19.08 1.19
C LYS A 50 0.99 -20.56 1.31
N ASP A 51 0.05 -21.46 1.02
CA ASP A 51 0.37 -22.87 0.96
C ASP A 51 1.29 -23.18 -0.22
N GLU A 52 2.11 -24.22 -0.05
CA GLU A 52 3.18 -24.57 -0.97
C GLU A 52 2.64 -24.91 -2.37
N ALA A 53 1.50 -25.60 -2.44
CA ALA A 53 0.83 -25.94 -3.69
C ALA A 53 0.39 -24.69 -4.47
N ARG A 54 -0.12 -23.66 -3.79
CA ARG A 54 -0.50 -22.38 -4.41
C ARG A 54 0.69 -21.60 -4.94
N ILE A 55 1.78 -21.56 -4.18
CA ILE A 55 3.03 -20.91 -4.58
C ILE A 55 3.62 -21.63 -5.79
N GLU A 56 3.63 -22.97 -5.78
CA GLU A 56 4.13 -23.78 -6.89
C GLU A 56 3.27 -23.59 -8.16
N ALA A 57 1.95 -23.58 -8.03
CA ALA A 57 1.06 -23.31 -9.16
C ALA A 57 1.27 -21.90 -9.74
N ALA A 58 1.57 -20.90 -8.89
CA ALA A 58 1.94 -19.56 -9.35
C ALA A 58 3.27 -19.57 -10.11
N ARG A 59 4.27 -20.31 -9.63
CA ARG A 59 5.58 -20.47 -10.27
C ARG A 59 5.46 -21.11 -11.64
N VAL A 60 4.71 -22.21 -11.76
CA VAL A 60 4.43 -22.89 -13.04
C VAL A 60 3.70 -21.94 -14.00
N CYS A 61 2.67 -21.23 -13.52
CA CYS A 61 1.94 -20.26 -14.35
C CYS A 61 2.84 -19.14 -14.87
N VAL A 62 3.75 -18.60 -14.05
CA VAL A 62 4.73 -17.59 -14.47
C VAL A 62 5.71 -18.17 -15.49
N HIS A 63 6.21 -19.39 -15.28
CA HIS A 63 7.09 -20.08 -16.21
C HIS A 63 6.43 -20.23 -17.59
N ASP A 64 5.22 -20.78 -17.63
CA ASP A 64 4.49 -21.03 -18.87
C ASP A 64 4.16 -19.71 -19.59
N TYR A 65 3.80 -18.67 -18.83
CA TYR A 65 3.57 -17.34 -19.39
C TYR A 65 4.83 -16.77 -20.05
N ARG A 66 6.00 -16.93 -19.40
CA ARG A 66 7.30 -16.48 -19.94
C ARG A 66 7.68 -17.24 -21.20
N ALA A 67 7.45 -18.56 -21.23
CA ALA A 67 7.72 -19.40 -22.39
C ALA A 67 6.84 -19.01 -23.60
N ALA A 68 5.59 -18.63 -23.36
CA ALA A 68 4.66 -18.19 -24.40
C ALA A 68 4.86 -16.75 -24.89
N ASN A 69 5.63 -15.91 -24.16
CA ASN A 69 5.84 -14.49 -24.48
C ASN A 69 7.33 -14.10 -24.31
N PRO A 70 8.28 -14.80 -24.97
CA PRO A 70 9.72 -14.63 -24.71
C PRO A 70 10.25 -13.22 -24.98
N GLU A 71 9.64 -12.50 -25.93
CA GLU A 71 10.01 -11.17 -26.43
C GLU A 71 9.55 -10.01 -25.54
N LYS A 72 8.63 -10.25 -24.60
CA LYS A 72 8.06 -9.18 -23.76
C LYS A 72 8.79 -9.01 -22.44
N VAL A 73 8.50 -7.90 -21.76
CA VAL A 73 8.80 -7.71 -20.33
C VAL A 73 7.55 -8.09 -19.53
N LEU A 74 7.70 -8.96 -18.53
CA LEU A 74 6.64 -9.22 -17.56
C LEU A 74 6.69 -8.15 -16.47
N PHE A 75 5.64 -7.34 -16.35
CA PHE A 75 5.55 -6.30 -15.34
C PHE A 75 4.40 -6.56 -14.37
N ILE A 76 4.72 -6.81 -13.11
CA ILE A 76 3.75 -7.05 -12.04
C ILE A 76 3.75 -5.86 -11.08
N SER A 77 2.57 -5.31 -10.80
CA SER A 77 2.40 -4.21 -9.86
C SER A 77 1.18 -4.44 -8.99
N SER A 78 1.41 -4.59 -7.69
CA SER A 78 0.33 -4.72 -6.71
C SER A 78 0.78 -4.14 -5.37
N GLU A 79 -0.07 -3.34 -4.74
CA GLU A 79 0.21 -2.82 -3.40
C GLU A 79 0.26 -3.96 -2.36
N ALA A 80 -0.49 -5.05 -2.59
CA ALA A 80 -0.58 -6.20 -1.69
C ALA A 80 0.74 -6.97 -1.55
N ILE A 81 1.63 -6.88 -2.55
CA ILE A 81 2.95 -7.51 -2.51
C ILE A 81 3.81 -6.93 -1.37
N SER A 82 3.72 -5.62 -1.14
CA SER A 82 4.55 -4.97 -0.12
C SER A 82 4.10 -5.30 1.31
N GLN A 83 2.80 -5.47 1.51
CA GLN A 83 2.21 -5.71 2.82
C GLN A 83 0.75 -6.14 2.70
N LEU A 84 0.35 -7.09 3.54
CA LEU A 84 -1.06 -7.35 3.78
C LEU A 84 -1.60 -6.37 4.83
N SER A 85 -2.14 -5.22 4.40
CA SER A 85 -2.85 -4.27 5.29
C SER A 85 -2.13 -3.98 6.62
N PHE A 86 -0.93 -3.43 6.52
CA PHE A 86 -0.15 -2.89 7.65
C PHE A 86 0.66 -3.89 8.49
N VAL A 87 0.65 -5.19 8.18
CA VAL A 87 1.46 -6.21 8.89
C VAL A 87 2.96 -6.12 8.57
N GLN A 88 3.33 -5.52 7.44
CA GLN A 88 4.72 -5.26 7.02
C GLN A 88 5.61 -6.52 7.02
N ASN A 89 5.08 -7.65 6.54
CA ASN A 89 5.78 -8.93 6.41
C ASN A 89 6.59 -9.03 5.10
N TYR A 90 7.32 -7.96 4.77
CA TYR A 90 8.00 -7.84 3.48
C TYR A 90 9.08 -8.91 3.26
N ALA A 91 9.81 -9.34 4.30
CA ALA A 91 10.88 -10.33 4.16
C ALA A 91 10.33 -11.68 3.65
N GLU A 92 9.28 -12.18 4.31
CA GLU A 92 8.55 -13.38 3.87
C GLU A 92 8.02 -13.22 2.44
N HIS A 93 7.40 -12.07 2.13
CA HIS A 93 6.88 -11.81 0.80
C HIS A 93 7.98 -11.81 -0.27
N LEU A 94 9.15 -11.22 0.00
CA LEU A 94 10.28 -11.21 -0.92
C LEU A 94 10.79 -12.62 -1.21
N HIS A 95 10.83 -13.51 -0.21
CA HIS A 95 11.16 -14.92 -0.44
C HIS A 95 10.12 -15.62 -1.32
N ILE A 96 8.83 -15.42 -1.06
CA ILE A 96 7.77 -16.00 -1.90
C ILE A 96 7.87 -15.49 -3.34
N LEU A 97 8.12 -14.19 -3.53
CA LEU A 97 8.37 -13.63 -4.86
C LEU A 97 9.59 -14.26 -5.52
N LYS A 98 10.67 -14.52 -4.77
CA LYS A 98 11.88 -15.15 -5.30
C LYS A 98 11.58 -16.56 -5.78
N THR A 99 10.76 -17.31 -5.05
CA THR A 99 10.29 -18.65 -5.46
C THR A 99 9.45 -18.59 -6.74
N ILE A 100 8.51 -17.64 -6.83
CA ILE A 100 7.57 -17.56 -7.98
C ILE A 100 8.24 -17.02 -9.23
N PHE A 101 9.05 -15.96 -9.10
CA PHE A 101 9.59 -15.22 -10.24
C PHE A 101 11.08 -15.52 -10.51
N GLY A 102 11.82 -16.15 -9.59
CA GLY A 102 13.26 -16.34 -9.74
C GLY A 102 13.99 -15.00 -9.81
N ASP A 103 14.77 -14.79 -10.86
CA ASP A 103 15.43 -13.52 -11.09
C ASP A 103 14.44 -12.48 -11.64
N ALA A 104 14.27 -11.42 -10.87
CA ALA A 104 13.43 -10.28 -11.20
C ALA A 104 14.10 -8.98 -10.74
N GLU A 105 13.70 -7.87 -11.35
CA GLU A 105 14.06 -6.54 -10.87
C GLU A 105 12.95 -5.98 -9.99
N ILE A 106 13.33 -5.27 -8.93
CA ILE A 106 12.39 -4.66 -8.00
C ILE A 106 12.33 -3.15 -8.24
N LEU A 107 11.13 -2.61 -8.41
CA LEU A 107 10.85 -1.18 -8.28
C LEU A 107 10.23 -0.94 -6.90
N LEU A 108 11.02 -0.42 -5.97
CA LEU A 108 10.62 -0.22 -4.58
C LEU A 108 10.29 1.26 -4.32
N PHE A 109 9.05 1.54 -3.91
CA PHE A 109 8.63 2.90 -3.53
C PHE A 109 8.50 3.04 -2.03
N LEU A 110 9.22 4.03 -1.49
CA LEU A 110 9.28 4.37 -0.08
C LEU A 110 8.64 5.74 0.20
N ARG A 111 8.34 6.00 1.47
CA ARG A 111 7.83 7.29 1.95
C ARG A 111 8.29 7.54 3.38
N GLU A 112 8.46 8.80 3.78
CA GLU A 112 8.90 9.14 5.13
C GLU A 112 7.97 8.48 6.16
N GLN A 113 8.57 7.81 7.15
CA GLN A 113 7.88 6.87 8.05
C GLN A 113 6.70 7.54 8.76
N THR A 114 6.89 8.72 9.35
CA THR A 114 5.83 9.43 10.06
C THR A 114 4.64 9.73 9.15
N ALA A 115 4.89 10.30 7.97
CA ALA A 115 3.88 10.65 6.99
C ALA A 115 3.19 9.40 6.40
N TRP A 116 3.95 8.31 6.26
CA TRP A 116 3.45 7.02 5.82
C TRP A 116 2.49 6.41 6.86
N LEU A 117 2.91 6.30 8.13
CA LEU A 117 2.11 5.78 9.24
C LEU A 117 0.80 6.58 9.41
N GLU A 118 0.87 7.92 9.34
CA GLU A 118 -0.32 8.77 9.39
C GLU A 118 -1.27 8.49 8.21
N SER A 119 -0.73 8.24 7.02
CA SER A 119 -1.52 7.92 5.83
C SER A 119 -2.17 6.54 5.92
N CYS A 120 -1.48 5.56 6.53
CA CYS A 120 -2.03 4.25 6.86
C CYS A 120 -3.18 4.36 7.88
N TYR A 121 -2.99 5.16 8.93
CA TYR A 121 -4.05 5.44 9.91
C TYR A 121 -5.29 6.07 9.26
N LYS A 122 -5.11 7.10 8.42
CA LYS A 122 -6.23 7.71 7.69
C LYS A 122 -6.95 6.70 6.78
N GLU A 123 -6.23 5.72 6.22
CA GLU A 123 -6.83 4.66 5.41
C GLU A 123 -7.62 3.67 6.27
N SER A 124 -7.12 3.29 7.45
CA SER A 124 -7.86 2.41 8.36
C SER A 124 -9.20 3.03 8.79
N ILE A 125 -9.23 4.35 9.03
CA ILE A 125 -10.47 5.10 9.28
C ILE A 125 -11.45 5.00 8.11
N LYS A 126 -10.98 5.08 6.85
CA LYS A 126 -11.85 4.90 5.66
C LYS A 126 -12.46 3.51 5.59
N HIS A 127 -11.74 2.51 6.08
CA HIS A 127 -12.21 1.14 6.20
C HIS A 127 -13.04 0.88 7.47
N HIS A 128 -13.47 1.94 8.17
CA HIS A 128 -14.33 1.91 9.35
C HIS A 128 -13.66 1.38 10.64
N PHE A 129 -12.34 1.38 10.70
CA PHE A 129 -11.58 1.08 11.93
C PHE A 129 -11.45 2.32 12.80
N TYR A 130 -12.58 2.78 13.34
CA TYR A 130 -12.67 4.05 14.08
C TYR A 130 -12.09 3.94 15.49
N GLN A 131 -10.77 4.10 15.59
CA GLN A 131 -10.00 4.08 16.83
C GLN A 131 -9.01 5.25 16.90
N ASP A 132 -8.47 5.50 18.09
CA ASP A 132 -7.46 6.53 18.29
C ASP A 132 -6.11 6.10 17.66
N ILE A 133 -5.30 7.08 17.23
CA ILE A 133 -4.02 6.78 16.55
C ILE A 133 -3.03 6.07 17.48
N ALA A 134 -3.10 6.34 18.79
CA ALA A 134 -2.29 5.64 19.78
C ALA A 134 -2.61 4.14 19.82
N ASP A 135 -3.90 3.78 19.82
CA ASP A 135 -4.33 2.37 19.75
C ASP A 135 -3.92 1.71 18.44
N PHE A 136 -4.01 2.45 17.33
CA PHE A 136 -3.62 1.95 16.00
C PHE A 136 -2.13 1.62 15.91
N LEU A 137 -1.28 2.44 16.53
CA LEU A 137 0.19 2.30 16.53
C LEU A 137 0.71 1.54 17.76
N ASN A 138 -0.17 1.04 18.63
CA ASN A 138 0.18 0.42 19.91
C ASN A 138 1.06 1.31 20.84
N TYR A 139 0.85 2.62 20.82
CA TYR A 139 1.58 3.59 21.65
C TYR A 139 0.94 3.75 23.02
N ASP A 140 1.71 3.58 24.10
CA ASP A 140 1.20 3.65 25.49
C ASP A 140 1.40 5.02 26.17
N GLY A 141 1.94 6.00 25.44
CA GLY A 141 2.30 7.31 25.97
C GLY A 141 3.81 7.51 26.12
N ARG A 142 4.58 6.42 26.18
CA ARG A 142 6.05 6.44 26.28
C ARG A 142 6.71 5.72 25.12
N ASP A 143 6.21 4.53 24.78
CA ASP A 143 6.83 3.68 23.77
C ASP A 143 5.80 2.98 22.88
N PHE A 144 6.27 2.38 21.79
CA PHE A 144 5.48 1.54 20.90
C PHE A 144 5.60 0.08 21.33
N ARG A 145 4.48 -0.61 21.45
CA ARG A 145 4.48 -2.07 21.67
C ARG A 145 4.53 -2.80 20.33
N THR A 146 5.32 -3.87 20.26
CA THR A 146 5.36 -4.75 19.10
C THR A 146 4.05 -5.51 18.95
N SER A 147 3.69 -5.86 17.72
CA SER A 147 2.53 -6.68 17.46
C SER A 147 2.68 -7.50 16.19
N ASP A 148 2.46 -8.81 16.33
CA ASP A 148 2.42 -9.74 15.19
C ASP A 148 1.00 -10.01 14.72
N CYS A 149 0.00 -9.65 15.52
CA CYS A 149 -1.40 -9.73 15.13
C CYS A 149 -1.77 -8.52 14.29
N ARG A 150 -2.39 -8.74 13.13
CA ARG A 150 -2.97 -7.69 12.26
C ARG A 150 -4.11 -6.90 12.92
N LEU A 151 -4.76 -7.50 13.91
CA LEU A 151 -5.92 -6.96 14.59
C LEU A 151 -5.63 -6.84 16.07
N ASN A 152 -6.07 -5.75 16.68
CA ASN A 152 -6.05 -5.58 18.13
C ASN A 152 -7.24 -6.30 18.79
N ALA A 153 -7.31 -6.23 20.13
CA ALA A 153 -8.36 -6.85 20.94
C ALA A 153 -9.79 -6.40 20.56
N LEU A 154 -9.94 -5.26 19.89
CA LEU A 154 -11.23 -4.75 19.41
C LEU A 154 -11.54 -5.17 17.97
N SER A 155 -10.75 -6.07 17.39
CA SER A 155 -10.82 -6.48 15.98
C SER A 155 -10.63 -5.30 15.01
N PHE A 156 -9.89 -4.27 15.41
CA PHE A 156 -9.47 -3.21 14.52
C PHE A 156 -8.05 -3.44 14.02
N LEU A 157 -7.76 -2.96 12.80
CA LEU A 157 -6.40 -3.00 12.27
C LEU A 157 -5.45 -2.32 13.25
N ASN A 158 -4.28 -2.89 13.48
CA ASN A 158 -3.17 -2.25 14.16
C ASN A 158 -1.97 -2.21 13.22
N MET A 159 -0.91 -1.55 13.65
CA MET A 159 0.35 -1.50 12.91
C MET A 159 1.50 -1.48 13.89
N ASP A 160 2.49 -2.33 13.63
CA ASP A 160 3.75 -2.30 14.35
C ASP A 160 4.67 -1.26 13.72
N VAL A 161 5.00 -0.22 14.48
CA VAL A 161 5.86 0.88 14.02
C VAL A 161 7.28 0.39 13.75
N HIS A 162 7.78 -0.59 14.52
CA HIS A 162 9.14 -1.12 14.37
C HIS A 162 9.39 -1.73 12.99
N LYS A 163 8.33 -2.23 12.34
CA LYS A 163 8.43 -2.85 11.01
C LYS A 163 8.59 -1.84 9.88
N ALA A 164 8.47 -0.52 10.15
CA ALA A 164 8.72 0.55 9.18
C ALA A 164 10.22 0.88 9.01
N ASP A 165 11.07 -0.16 8.95
CA ASP A 165 12.50 -0.05 8.73
C ASP A 165 12.84 -0.17 7.24
N TRP A 166 13.02 0.98 6.59
CA TRP A 166 13.29 1.04 5.16
C TRP A 166 14.69 0.60 4.77
N ALA A 167 15.69 0.80 5.63
CA ALA A 167 17.03 0.26 5.41
C ALA A 167 16.98 -1.27 5.36
N ALA A 168 16.36 -1.89 6.36
CA ALA A 168 16.20 -3.36 6.41
C ALA A 168 15.39 -3.90 5.23
N LEU A 169 14.35 -3.19 4.77
CA LEU A 169 13.60 -3.54 3.57
C LEU A 169 14.46 -3.50 2.30
N ILE A 170 15.25 -2.43 2.09
CA ILE A 170 16.14 -2.32 0.92
C ILE A 170 17.20 -3.44 0.95
N GLU A 171 17.82 -3.67 2.10
CA GLU A 171 18.83 -4.71 2.30
C GLU A 171 18.25 -6.10 1.99
N SER A 172 17.08 -6.42 2.55
CA SER A 172 16.37 -7.69 2.28
C SER A 172 16.02 -7.85 0.81
N ALA A 173 15.53 -6.79 0.16
CA ALA A 173 15.19 -6.82 -1.26
C ALA A 173 16.42 -7.07 -2.13
N ARG A 174 17.53 -6.37 -1.86
CA ARG A 174 18.79 -6.53 -2.63
C ARG A 174 19.49 -7.85 -2.41
N ALA A 175 19.38 -8.44 -1.22
CA ALA A 175 19.91 -9.76 -0.94
C ALA A 175 19.28 -10.84 -1.84
N LEU A 176 17.99 -10.71 -2.17
CA LEU A 176 17.26 -11.66 -3.02
C LEU A 176 17.18 -11.24 -4.50
N PHE A 177 17.18 -9.92 -4.75
CA PHE A 177 17.02 -9.29 -6.06
C PHE A 177 18.07 -8.18 -6.23
N PRO A 178 19.28 -8.50 -6.74
CA PRO A 178 20.38 -7.54 -6.86
C PRO A 178 19.99 -6.26 -7.61
N SER A 179 19.15 -6.39 -8.63
CA SER A 179 18.58 -5.26 -9.39
C SER A 179 17.35 -4.66 -8.68
N THR A 180 17.59 -3.90 -7.62
CA THR A 180 16.54 -3.17 -6.88
C THR A 180 16.69 -1.65 -7.05
N HIS A 181 15.67 -1.01 -7.62
CA HIS A 181 15.58 0.43 -7.87
C HIS A 181 14.69 1.09 -6.82
N VAL A 182 15.21 2.10 -6.12
CA VAL A 182 14.51 2.73 -4.98
C VAL A 182 14.04 4.14 -5.31
N PHE A 183 12.75 4.37 -5.10
CA PHE A 183 12.06 5.64 -5.30
C PHE A 183 11.52 6.18 -3.98
N PHE A 184 11.51 7.51 -3.83
CA PHE A 184 10.89 8.18 -2.70
C PHE A 184 9.63 8.93 -3.15
N PHE A 185 8.55 8.78 -2.40
CA PHE A 185 7.31 9.50 -2.65
C PHE A 185 7.49 11.03 -2.58
N GLU A 186 8.43 11.50 -1.77
CA GLU A 186 8.76 12.92 -1.63
C GLU A 186 9.36 13.50 -2.93
N ASP A 187 10.18 12.72 -3.64
CA ASP A 187 10.69 13.09 -4.96
C ASP A 187 9.51 13.17 -5.95
N PHE A 188 8.63 12.16 -5.93
CA PHE A 188 7.44 12.10 -6.79
C PHE A 188 6.49 13.28 -6.54
N ARG A 189 6.35 13.72 -5.28
CA ARG A 189 5.53 14.89 -4.93
C ARG A 189 6.14 16.19 -5.46
N THR A 190 7.46 16.25 -5.58
CA THR A 190 8.19 17.44 -6.03
C THR A 190 8.17 17.53 -7.55
N ASP A 191 8.47 16.42 -8.24
CA ASP A 191 8.45 16.32 -9.70
C ASP A 191 7.98 14.93 -10.15
N ALA A 192 6.65 14.79 -10.25
CA ALA A 192 6.01 13.53 -10.62
C ALA A 192 6.36 13.09 -12.06
N LEU A 193 6.61 14.03 -12.98
CA LEU A 193 6.95 13.73 -14.37
C LEU A 193 8.35 13.13 -14.45
N ALA A 194 9.34 13.75 -13.79
CA ALA A 194 10.71 13.25 -13.78
C ALA A 194 10.80 11.86 -13.15
N GLU A 195 10.15 11.63 -12.00
CA GLU A 195 10.15 10.31 -11.35
C GLU A 195 9.41 9.26 -12.18
N THR A 196 8.29 9.61 -12.83
CA THR A 196 7.59 8.71 -13.75
C THR A 196 8.50 8.34 -14.92
N ASN A 197 9.20 9.30 -15.52
CA ASN A 197 10.11 9.04 -16.63
C ASN A 197 11.31 8.16 -16.23
N LYS A 198 11.80 8.24 -14.99
CA LYS A 198 12.79 7.29 -14.47
C LYS A 198 12.23 5.86 -14.44
N VAL A 199 10.99 5.68 -13.96
CA VAL A 199 10.32 4.37 -13.98
C VAL A 199 10.16 3.85 -15.41
N LEU A 200 9.69 4.69 -16.34
CA LEU A 200 9.50 4.29 -17.74
C LEU A 200 10.80 3.85 -18.41
N ARG A 201 11.92 4.56 -18.16
CA ARG A 201 13.24 4.13 -18.65
C ARG A 201 13.63 2.75 -18.13
N ILE A 202 13.39 2.47 -16.84
CA ILE A 202 13.66 1.13 -16.29
C ILE A 202 12.78 0.09 -16.97
N LEU A 203 11.50 0.40 -17.23
CA LEU A 203 10.59 -0.48 -17.96
C LEU A 203 10.90 -0.61 -19.47
N GLY A 204 11.88 0.13 -19.99
CA GLY A 204 12.21 0.16 -21.43
C GLY A 204 11.13 0.87 -22.27
N GLN A 205 10.43 1.84 -21.69
CA GLN A 205 9.33 2.56 -22.31
C GLN A 205 9.74 4.01 -22.63
N THR A 206 9.13 4.58 -23.65
CA THR A 206 9.36 5.98 -24.05
C THR A 206 8.96 6.93 -22.93
N PRO A 207 9.81 7.91 -22.57
CA PRO A 207 9.44 8.96 -21.63
C PRO A 207 8.20 9.73 -22.08
N LEU A 208 7.38 10.16 -21.13
CA LEU A 208 6.23 11.02 -21.37
C LEU A 208 6.66 12.48 -21.34
N GLU A 209 6.03 13.30 -22.18
CA GLU A 209 6.16 14.76 -22.16
C GLU A 209 5.25 15.39 -21.09
N ARG A 210 4.12 14.75 -20.82
CA ARG A 210 3.13 15.19 -19.82
C ARG A 210 2.48 13.99 -19.16
N ILE A 211 2.16 14.15 -17.88
CA ILE A 211 1.38 13.17 -17.11
C ILE A 211 0.01 13.73 -16.73
N PRO A 212 -1.01 12.88 -16.52
CA PRO A 212 -2.31 13.31 -16.01
C PRO A 212 -2.19 13.98 -14.64
N ASP A 213 -2.97 15.02 -14.39
CA ASP A 213 -2.93 15.71 -13.10
C ASP A 213 -3.29 14.75 -11.96
N ALA A 214 -2.47 14.75 -10.91
CA ALA A 214 -2.73 13.93 -9.74
C ALA A 214 -3.95 14.49 -8.99
N VAL A 215 -5.03 13.71 -8.95
CA VAL A 215 -6.21 14.06 -8.15
C VAL A 215 -5.86 13.89 -6.67
N SER A 216 -5.61 15.01 -6.00
CA SER A 216 -5.42 15.02 -4.55
C SER A 216 -6.72 14.63 -3.86
N ASN A 217 -6.71 13.51 -3.15
CA ASN A 217 -7.82 13.06 -2.32
C ASN A 217 -7.50 13.34 -0.85
N PRO A 218 -7.77 14.57 -0.36
CA PRO A 218 -7.44 14.91 1.01
C PRO A 218 -8.15 13.96 1.98
N GLY A 219 -7.40 13.49 2.96
CA GLY A 219 -7.95 12.72 4.08
C GLY A 219 -8.85 13.58 4.98
N LEU A 220 -9.49 12.93 5.95
CA LEU A 220 -10.26 13.60 6.99
C LEU A 220 -9.36 14.40 7.93
N SER A 221 -9.92 15.45 8.54
CA SER A 221 -9.29 16.21 9.62
C SER A 221 -9.32 15.43 10.95
N ALA A 222 -8.47 15.85 11.89
CA ALA A 222 -8.44 15.32 13.25
C ALA A 222 -9.79 15.45 13.99
N SER A 223 -10.54 16.53 13.77
CA SER A 223 -11.88 16.70 14.35
C SER A 223 -12.88 15.73 13.76
N SER A 224 -12.87 15.52 12.44
CA SER A 224 -13.76 14.57 11.77
C SER A 224 -13.48 13.13 12.20
N ILE A 225 -12.20 12.77 12.36
CA ILE A 225 -11.81 11.45 12.87
C ILE A 225 -12.34 11.25 14.31
N ARG A 226 -12.15 12.22 15.21
CA ARG A 226 -12.69 12.16 16.58
C ARG A 226 -14.22 12.03 16.60
N ALA A 227 -14.93 12.77 15.74
CA ALA A 227 -16.38 12.65 15.61
C ALA A 227 -16.81 11.24 15.15
N LEU A 228 -16.08 10.63 14.20
CA LEU A 228 -16.34 9.25 13.75
C LEU A 228 -16.09 8.22 14.86
N ILE A 229 -15.03 8.40 15.65
CA ILE A 229 -14.74 7.53 16.80
C ILE A 229 -15.87 7.64 17.83
N GLY A 230 -16.29 8.86 18.19
CA GLY A 230 -17.41 9.09 19.10
C GLY A 230 -18.72 8.47 18.60
N TYR A 231 -19.06 8.70 17.33
CA TYR A 231 -20.21 8.06 16.67
C TYR A 231 -20.13 6.53 16.75
N HIS A 232 -18.96 5.94 16.49
CA HIS A 232 -18.79 4.51 16.55
C HIS A 232 -18.95 3.93 17.96
N ARG A 233 -18.45 4.63 18.98
CA ARG A 233 -18.66 4.26 20.39
C ARG A 233 -20.16 4.22 20.74
N ILE A 234 -20.94 5.20 20.28
CA ILE A 234 -22.40 5.22 20.45
C ILE A 234 -23.05 4.01 19.78
N LEU A 235 -22.72 3.74 18.51
CA LEU A 235 -23.28 2.57 17.81
C LEU A 235 -22.98 1.25 18.53
N ARG A 236 -21.76 1.10 19.06
CA ARG A 236 -21.38 -0.09 19.83
C ARG A 236 -22.16 -0.21 21.14
N ALA A 237 -22.37 0.89 21.85
CA ALA A 237 -23.18 0.91 23.08
C ALA A 237 -24.64 0.50 22.81
N LEU A 238 -25.16 0.81 21.62
CA LEU A 238 -26.49 0.39 21.16
C LEU A 238 -26.54 -1.04 20.59
N GLY A 239 -25.44 -1.81 20.64
CA GLY A 239 -25.37 -3.17 20.10
C GLY A 239 -25.37 -3.26 18.57
N LEU A 240 -25.25 -2.13 17.86
CA LEU A 240 -25.26 -2.09 16.39
C LEU A 240 -23.89 -2.48 15.84
N LYS A 241 -23.68 -3.78 15.61
CA LYS A 241 -22.47 -4.30 14.96
C LYS A 241 -22.59 -4.18 13.43
N LYS A 242 -21.66 -3.46 12.82
CA LYS A 242 -21.50 -3.44 11.35
C LYS A 242 -20.63 -4.63 10.94
N LYS A 243 -20.95 -5.26 9.79
CA LYS A 243 -20.02 -6.22 9.17
C LYS A 243 -18.66 -5.56 9.00
N THR A 244 -17.65 -6.21 9.54
CA THR A 244 -16.28 -5.72 9.56
C THR A 244 -15.60 -6.05 8.23
N TYR A 245 -14.47 -5.39 7.97
CA TYR A 245 -13.59 -5.79 6.87
C TYR A 245 -13.10 -7.24 7.04
N LEU A 246 -12.88 -7.69 8.28
CA LEU A 246 -12.50 -9.08 8.58
C LEU A 246 -13.56 -10.07 8.10
N ASP A 247 -14.84 -9.80 8.34
CA ASP A 247 -15.92 -10.68 7.87
C ASP A 247 -15.89 -10.86 6.35
N LYS A 248 -15.62 -9.77 5.62
CA LYS A 248 -15.47 -9.80 4.17
C LYS A 248 -14.21 -10.58 3.76
N TYR A 249 -13.08 -10.27 4.37
CA TYR A 249 -11.80 -10.92 4.10
C TYR A 249 -11.85 -12.43 4.32
N THR A 250 -12.35 -12.85 5.50
CA THR A 250 -12.53 -14.26 5.85
C THR A 250 -13.45 -14.95 4.86
N TRP A 251 -14.57 -14.31 4.49
CA TRP A 251 -15.46 -14.85 3.47
C TRP A 251 -14.77 -15.04 2.12
N GLU A 252 -14.06 -14.01 1.61
CA GLU A 252 -13.32 -14.08 0.32
C GLU A 252 -12.26 -15.19 0.35
N ARG A 253 -11.48 -15.27 1.43
CA ARG A 253 -10.47 -16.32 1.65
C ARG A 253 -11.11 -17.70 1.66
N THR A 254 -12.20 -17.90 2.40
CA THR A 254 -12.93 -19.18 2.44
C THR A 254 -13.49 -19.57 1.08
N GLN A 255 -13.99 -18.61 0.27
CA GLN A 255 -14.46 -18.94 -1.08
C GLN A 255 -13.32 -19.43 -1.98
N ILE A 256 -12.16 -18.77 -1.93
CA ILE A 256 -11.01 -19.16 -2.78
C ILE A 256 -10.40 -20.49 -2.34
N LEU A 257 -10.42 -20.81 -1.05
CA LEU A 257 -9.97 -22.12 -0.56
C LEU A 257 -10.93 -23.27 -0.91
N ARG A 258 -12.21 -22.98 -1.18
CA ARG A 258 -13.23 -24.00 -1.50
C ARG A 258 -13.39 -24.29 -2.98
N HIS A 259 -12.83 -23.46 -3.85
CA HIS A 259 -13.03 -23.55 -5.29
C HIS A 259 -11.70 -23.55 -6.03
N ASP A 260 -11.66 -24.24 -7.16
CA ASP A 260 -10.49 -24.24 -8.04
C ASP A 260 -10.17 -22.85 -8.58
N TYR A 261 -8.97 -22.72 -9.15
CA TYR A 261 -8.45 -21.49 -9.73
C TYR A 261 -9.48 -20.83 -10.68
N PHE A 262 -9.55 -19.49 -10.66
CA PHE A 262 -10.47 -18.67 -11.46
C PHE A 262 -11.95 -18.71 -11.08
N TRP A 263 -12.28 -19.13 -9.85
CA TRP A 263 -13.67 -19.06 -9.39
C TRP A 263 -14.22 -17.63 -9.43
N SER A 264 -15.24 -17.44 -10.25
CA SER A 264 -16.12 -16.30 -10.18
C SER A 264 -17.39 -16.72 -9.46
N PRO A 265 -17.84 -16.02 -8.41
CA PRO A 265 -19.10 -16.35 -7.75
C PRO A 265 -20.21 -16.39 -8.79
N ALA A 266 -20.94 -17.51 -8.82
CA ALA A 266 -22.09 -17.67 -9.71
C ALA A 266 -22.97 -16.41 -9.60
N LYS A 267 -23.19 -15.74 -10.73
CA LYS A 267 -23.97 -14.50 -10.74
C LYS A 267 -25.33 -14.83 -10.14
N PRO A 268 -25.81 -14.09 -9.12
CA PRO A 268 -27.09 -14.39 -8.52
C PRO A 268 -28.20 -14.39 -9.58
N PRO A 269 -29.31 -15.14 -9.37
CA PRO A 269 -30.43 -15.18 -10.31
C PRO A 269 -30.87 -13.78 -10.74
N LYS A 270 -31.35 -13.62 -11.98
CA LYS A 270 -31.76 -12.30 -12.52
C LYS A 270 -32.72 -11.56 -11.57
N LEU A 271 -33.68 -12.27 -10.97
CA LEU A 271 -34.60 -11.72 -9.97
C LEU A 271 -33.87 -11.15 -8.74
N ARG A 272 -32.93 -11.91 -8.17
CA ARG A 272 -32.13 -11.44 -7.03
C ARG A 272 -31.24 -10.25 -7.41
N ARG A 273 -30.77 -10.17 -8.66
CA ARG A 273 -30.06 -8.98 -9.18
C ARG A 273 -31.00 -7.78 -9.28
N ALA A 274 -32.21 -7.96 -9.80
CA ALA A 274 -33.22 -6.91 -9.90
C ALA A 274 -33.64 -6.39 -8.51
N LEU A 275 -33.99 -7.29 -7.58
CA LEU A 275 -34.30 -6.95 -6.19
C LEU A 275 -33.13 -6.26 -5.49
N ARG A 276 -31.90 -6.75 -5.69
CA ARG A 276 -30.71 -6.05 -5.21
C ARG A 276 -30.60 -4.66 -5.81
N SER A 277 -30.90 -4.46 -7.09
CA SER A 277 -30.84 -3.13 -7.72
C SER A 277 -31.85 -2.17 -7.09
N LEU A 278 -33.09 -2.61 -6.88
CA LEU A 278 -34.16 -1.84 -6.25
C LEU A 278 -33.82 -1.43 -4.81
N TYR A 279 -33.23 -2.33 -4.02
CA TYR A 279 -32.77 -2.00 -2.66
C TYR A 279 -31.44 -1.20 -2.66
N ARG A 280 -30.58 -1.42 -3.66
CA ARG A 280 -29.23 -0.85 -3.73
C ARG A 280 -29.25 0.64 -4.00
N GLU A 281 -30.14 1.18 -4.83
CA GLU A 281 -30.18 2.62 -5.10
C GLU A 281 -30.62 3.45 -3.87
N PRO A 282 -31.71 3.11 -3.15
CA PRO A 282 -32.06 3.76 -1.89
C PRO A 282 -30.96 3.63 -0.85
N MET A 283 -30.37 2.43 -0.70
CA MET A 283 -29.25 2.25 0.21
C MET A 283 -27.98 2.96 -0.23
N ARG A 284 -27.76 3.15 -1.53
CA ARG A 284 -26.67 3.99 -2.05
C ARG A 284 -26.93 5.45 -1.68
N LEU A 285 -28.16 5.94 -1.80
CA LEU A 285 -28.54 7.29 -1.40
C LEU A 285 -28.34 7.49 0.12
N LEU A 286 -28.84 6.56 0.94
CA LEU A 286 -28.65 6.56 2.39
C LEU A 286 -27.16 6.45 2.77
N ARG A 287 -26.38 5.62 2.07
CA ARG A 287 -24.92 5.52 2.27
C ARG A 287 -24.15 6.73 1.76
N ARG A 288 -24.69 7.48 0.78
CA ARG A 288 -24.14 8.77 0.34
C ARG A 288 -24.29 9.80 1.45
N VAL A 289 -25.36 9.73 2.24
CA VAL A 289 -25.51 10.43 3.53
C VAL A 289 -24.82 9.63 4.66
N SER A 290 -23.59 9.17 4.42
CA SER A 290 -22.77 8.66 5.52
C SER A 290 -22.21 9.82 6.31
N ILE A 291 -22.12 9.68 7.64
CA ILE A 291 -21.43 10.64 8.51
C ILE A 291 -20.00 10.89 7.99
N TYR A 292 -19.34 9.86 7.44
CA TYR A 292 -18.05 10.01 6.77
C TYR A 292 -18.10 11.01 5.60
N ALA A 293 -19.06 10.89 4.69
CA ALA A 293 -19.20 11.79 3.54
C ALA A 293 -19.55 13.22 3.97
N LEU A 294 -20.43 13.36 4.98
CA LEU A 294 -20.79 14.65 5.57
C LEU A 294 -19.54 15.35 6.16
N LEU A 295 -18.80 14.64 7.01
CA LEU A 295 -17.58 15.16 7.64
C LEU A 295 -16.50 15.50 6.60
N LYS A 296 -16.36 14.68 5.56
CA LYS A 296 -15.44 14.96 4.44
C LYS A 296 -15.84 16.24 3.68
N SER A 297 -17.14 16.47 3.50
CA SER A 297 -17.66 17.70 2.88
C SER A 297 -17.35 18.92 3.75
N LEU A 298 -17.62 18.83 5.06
CA LEU A 298 -17.28 19.88 6.01
C LEU A 298 -15.78 20.19 6.01
N ASP A 299 -14.93 19.16 6.01
CA ASP A 299 -13.47 19.36 5.93
C ASP A 299 -13.03 20.04 4.63
N ARG A 300 -13.78 19.93 3.53
CA ARG A 300 -13.50 20.67 2.27
C ARG A 300 -13.85 22.15 2.39
N GLN A 301 -14.92 22.47 3.10
CA GLN A 301 -15.35 23.86 3.31
C GLN A 301 -14.48 24.59 4.35
N PHE A 302 -13.86 23.86 5.29
CA PHE A 302 -13.05 24.45 6.37
C PHE A 302 -11.58 23.95 6.38
N PRO A 303 -10.76 24.30 5.37
CA PRO A 303 -9.41 23.78 5.22
C PRO A 303 -8.47 24.14 6.38
N LYS A 304 -8.67 25.28 7.06
CA LYS A 304 -7.89 25.67 8.25
C LYS A 304 -7.98 24.65 9.39
N ARG A 305 -9.10 23.92 9.51
CA ARG A 305 -9.26 22.85 10.52
C ARG A 305 -8.41 21.61 10.21
N ARG A 306 -7.93 21.44 8.97
CA ARG A 306 -7.11 20.29 8.56
C ARG A 306 -5.69 20.32 9.08
N GLN A 307 -5.21 21.46 9.57
CA GLN A 307 -3.82 21.63 9.99
C GLN A 307 -3.50 21.00 11.36
N ARG A 308 -4.47 20.48 12.10
CA ARG A 308 -4.17 19.75 13.34
C ARG A 308 -3.49 18.43 12.99
N LEU A 309 -2.25 18.28 13.47
CA LEU A 309 -1.47 17.05 13.40
C LEU A 309 -2.30 15.90 14.03
N LEU A 310 -2.40 14.78 13.33
CA LEU A 310 -2.98 13.56 13.92
C LEU A 310 -2.03 12.93 14.92
N LEU A 311 -0.73 12.96 14.63
CA LEU A 311 0.31 12.49 15.52
C LEU A 311 0.66 13.59 16.54
N PRO A 312 0.51 13.33 17.85
CA PRO A 312 1.04 14.22 18.87
C PRO A 312 2.55 14.45 18.67
N PRO A 313 3.10 15.64 18.95
CA PRO A 313 4.52 15.94 18.74
C PRO A 313 5.47 14.93 19.40
N GLN A 314 5.15 14.50 20.63
CA GLN A 314 5.94 13.49 21.36
C GLN A 314 5.98 12.15 20.63
N MET A 315 4.82 11.65 20.18
CA MET A 315 4.72 10.40 19.41
C MET A 315 5.47 10.50 18.08
N LYS A 316 5.36 11.64 17.38
CA LYS A 316 6.13 11.89 16.16
C LYS A 316 7.64 11.86 16.42
N GLN A 317 8.10 12.50 17.49
CA GLN A 317 9.52 12.48 17.85
C GLN A 317 9.98 11.07 18.22
N ALA A 318 9.14 10.28 18.90
CA ALA A 318 9.43 8.89 19.22
C ALA A 318 9.61 8.04 17.94
N ILE A 319 8.74 8.20 16.92
CA ILE A 319 8.89 7.54 15.61
C ILE A 319 10.21 7.94 14.93
N ILE A 320 10.52 9.24 14.91
CA ILE A 320 11.77 9.75 14.32
C ILE A 320 12.99 9.14 15.00
N ASN A 321 13.00 9.11 16.33
CA ASN A 321 14.10 8.55 17.11
C ASN A 321 14.23 7.04 16.87
N LEU A 322 13.11 6.32 16.85
CA LEU A 322 13.07 4.87 16.60
C LEU A 322 13.70 4.50 15.25
N HIS A 323 13.47 5.30 14.21
CA HIS A 323 13.99 5.04 12.86
C HIS A 323 15.24 5.87 12.50
N ALA A 324 15.88 6.52 13.47
CA ALA A 324 17.02 7.40 13.20
C ALA A 324 18.21 6.66 12.58
N ASP A 325 18.49 5.42 13.01
CA ASP A 325 19.55 4.59 12.43
C ASP A 325 19.22 4.17 10.99
N SER A 326 18.02 3.60 10.78
CA SER A 326 17.53 3.22 9.45
C SER A 326 17.66 4.40 8.46
N ASN A 327 17.19 5.58 8.86
CA ASN A 327 17.24 6.79 8.03
C ASN A 327 18.66 7.28 7.73
N ARG A 328 19.60 7.11 8.67
CA ARG A 328 21.02 7.44 8.48
C ARG A 328 21.70 6.53 7.46
N ARG A 329 21.30 5.26 7.38
CA ARG A 329 21.83 4.28 6.42
C ARG A 329 21.29 4.47 5.00
N LEU A 330 20.08 5.03 4.85
CA LEU A 330 19.41 5.15 3.55
C LEU A 330 20.27 5.80 2.44
N PRO A 331 20.97 6.94 2.64
CA PRO A 331 21.77 7.53 1.57
C PRO A 331 22.85 6.60 1.02
N GLY A 332 23.54 5.87 1.89
CA GLY A 332 24.56 4.89 1.51
C GLY A 332 23.96 3.71 0.76
N LEU A 333 22.78 3.24 1.19
CA LEU A 333 22.06 2.18 0.48
C LEU A 333 21.59 2.66 -0.89
N VAL A 334 20.96 3.83 -1.02
CA VAL A 334 20.42 4.28 -2.30
C VAL A 334 21.47 4.89 -3.24
N GLY A 335 22.69 5.14 -2.77
CA GLY A 335 23.77 5.74 -3.56
C GLY A 335 23.50 7.19 -3.95
N ARG A 336 22.62 7.88 -3.22
CA ARG A 336 22.24 9.28 -3.45
C ARG A 336 21.73 9.92 -2.18
N GLN A 337 21.62 11.25 -2.18
CA GLN A 337 20.97 11.96 -1.08
C GLN A 337 19.49 11.56 -0.98
N THR A 338 19.02 11.33 0.24
CA THR A 338 17.60 11.10 0.54
C THR A 338 16.85 12.43 0.64
N PRO A 339 15.52 12.44 0.43
CA PRO A 339 14.71 13.63 0.67
C PRO A 339 14.90 14.15 2.10
N ALA A 340 14.90 15.47 2.27
CA ALA A 340 15.11 16.13 3.57
C ALA A 340 14.15 15.65 4.68
N ALA A 341 12.98 15.12 4.31
CA ALA A 341 12.00 14.55 5.22
C ALA A 341 12.56 13.39 6.07
N TYR A 342 13.56 12.65 5.57
CA TYR A 342 14.22 11.55 6.26
C TYR A 342 15.27 11.99 7.29
N GLY A 343 15.29 13.28 7.67
CA GLY A 343 16.28 13.80 8.61
C GLY A 343 17.69 13.88 8.02
N GLY A 344 17.80 13.93 6.69
CA GLY A 344 19.05 14.20 6.01
C GLY A 344 19.63 15.50 6.54
N ALA A 345 20.67 15.39 7.38
CA ALA A 345 21.53 16.53 7.66
C ALA A 345 21.93 17.09 6.30
N LYS A 346 21.94 18.42 6.15
CA LYS A 346 22.65 19.03 5.02
C LYS A 346 24.07 18.47 5.13
N HIS A 347 24.43 17.50 4.29
CA HIS A 347 25.82 17.10 4.18
C HIS A 347 26.57 18.41 3.93
N PRO A 348 27.58 18.77 4.75
CA PRO A 348 28.46 19.85 4.36
C PRO A 348 28.91 19.53 2.93
N PRO A 349 28.86 20.51 2.00
CA PRO A 349 29.17 20.28 0.61
C PRO A 349 30.46 19.48 0.54
N ALA A 350 30.46 18.41 -0.25
CA ALA A 350 31.64 17.56 -0.43
C ALA A 350 32.82 18.50 -0.65
N VAL A 351 33.78 18.47 0.28
CA VAL A 351 35.01 19.25 0.16
C VAL A 351 35.64 18.72 -1.12
N THR A 352 35.44 19.44 -2.22
CA THR A 352 36.21 19.25 -3.43
C THR A 352 37.65 19.44 -2.98
N LYS A 353 38.41 18.35 -2.94
CA LYS A 353 39.86 18.45 -2.85
C LYS A 353 40.25 19.34 -4.02
N ALA A 354 40.69 20.55 -3.71
CA ALA A 354 41.40 21.37 -4.67
C ALA A 354 42.69 20.59 -4.98
N ASP A 355 42.80 20.17 -6.24
CA ASP A 355 44.09 19.77 -6.83
C ASP A 355 45.00 20.99 -6.97
#